data_AF-A0A7S3M0M0-F1
#
_entry.id   AF-A0A7S3M0M0-F1
#
_cell.length_a   1.000
_cell.length_b   1.000
_cell.length_c   1.000
_cell.angle_alpha   90.00
_cell.angle_beta   90.00
_cell.angle_gamma   90.00
#
_symmetry.space_group_name_H-M   'P 1'
#
loop_
_entity.id
_entity.type
_entity.pdbx_description
1 polymer ?
#
loop_
_entity_poly.entity_id
_entity_poly.type
_entity_poly.pdbx_seq_one_letter_code
_entity_poly.pdbx_strand_id
1 'polypeptide(L)'
;VSTHQTAEMSKTGSKKDKSAKVEKAETVAAEVENNETCEVVLDTFASLGVVDSLCKAIAGVGWTAPTEIQRNSIPEALKGRDVIGLAETGSGKTGAFAIPILQALLSAPQRLFAVVLAPTRELAFQINEVFEALGASIALNSVCIVGGIDMVTQAIALAKKPHVI
;
A
#
# COMPACT_ATOMS: atom_id res chain seq x y z
N VAL A 1 30.56 -60.78 -26.81
CA VAL A 1 31.37 -60.06 -27.83
C VAL A 1 31.28 -58.58 -27.45
N SER A 2 32.14 -58.16 -26.53
CA SER A 2 33.42 -57.46 -26.81
C SER A 2 33.19 -55.95 -26.79
N THR A 3 33.57 -55.29 -25.68
CA THR A 3 34.75 -54.38 -25.54
C THR A 3 34.45 -52.99 -26.13
N HIS A 4 34.75 -51.82 -25.56
CA HIS A 4 35.82 -51.28 -24.72
C HIS A 4 35.23 -50.06 -23.95
N GLN A 5 35.49 -49.78 -22.67
CA GLN A 5 36.74 -49.41 -21.99
C GLN A 5 37.12 -47.92 -22.13
N THR A 6 37.15 -47.23 -20.97
CA THR A 6 38.06 -46.10 -20.55
C THR A 6 37.98 -44.76 -21.30
N ALA A 7 38.30 -43.59 -20.75
CA ALA A 7 39.12 -43.22 -19.60
C ALA A 7 38.79 -41.79 -19.08
N GLU A 8 39.03 -41.61 -17.77
CA GLU A 8 39.72 -40.51 -17.08
C GLU A 8 39.58 -39.03 -17.50
N MET A 9 39.02 -38.24 -16.58
CA MET A 9 39.72 -37.30 -15.68
C MET A 9 40.95 -36.57 -16.25
N SER A 10 40.93 -35.24 -16.25
CA SER A 10 41.97 -34.43 -15.58
C SER A 10 41.79 -32.92 -15.81
N LYS A 11 41.95 -32.17 -14.69
CA LYS A 11 42.78 -30.95 -14.56
C LYS A 11 42.37 -29.72 -15.39
N THR A 12 42.56 -28.47 -14.99
CA THR A 12 43.15 -27.79 -13.83
C THR A 12 42.78 -26.32 -14.03
N GLY A 13 42.59 -25.59 -12.94
CA GLY A 13 42.22 -24.18 -12.99
C GLY A 13 43.25 -23.25 -13.64
N SER A 14 42.84 -22.01 -13.86
CA SER A 14 43.69 -20.84 -13.61
C SER A 14 42.89 -19.55 -13.65
N LYS A 15 43.06 -18.79 -12.57
CA LYS A 15 42.94 -17.34 -12.43
C LYS A 15 43.23 -16.57 -13.72
N LYS A 16 42.47 -15.49 -13.93
CA LYS A 16 43.02 -14.24 -14.46
C LYS A 16 42.30 -13.04 -13.85
N ASP A 17 43.05 -12.34 -13.00
CA ASP A 17 42.93 -10.91 -12.76
C ASP A 17 42.71 -10.11 -14.05
N LYS A 18 41.97 -9.01 -13.95
CA LYS A 18 42.39 -7.70 -14.47
C LYS A 18 41.46 -6.57 -13.99
N SER A 19 41.96 -5.92 -12.95
CA SER A 19 42.04 -4.49 -12.68
C SER A 19 41.30 -3.45 -13.55
N ALA A 20 40.73 -2.49 -12.80
CA ALA A 20 40.86 -1.03 -12.93
C ALA A 20 39.94 -0.26 -13.90
N LYS A 21 39.16 0.69 -13.35
CA LYS A 21 39.56 2.11 -13.37
C LYS A 21 38.74 2.99 -12.40
N VAL A 22 39.48 3.85 -11.71
CA VAL A 22 39.07 4.99 -10.87
C VAL A 22 39.09 6.27 -11.72
N GLU A 23 38.50 7.34 -11.18
CA GLU A 23 38.44 8.75 -11.60
C GLU A 23 37.19 9.14 -12.41
N LYS A 24 36.47 10.24 -12.09
CA LYS A 24 36.97 11.51 -11.54
C LYS A 24 35.88 12.31 -10.80
N ALA A 25 36.32 13.04 -9.80
CA ALA A 25 35.62 14.14 -9.15
C ALA A 25 35.63 15.40 -10.05
N GLU A 26 34.57 16.21 -9.97
CA GLU A 26 34.69 17.64 -10.22
C GLU A 26 33.71 18.42 -9.34
N THR A 27 34.31 19.37 -8.64
CA THR A 27 33.78 20.27 -7.63
C THR A 27 33.36 21.56 -8.32
N VAL A 28 32.20 22.13 -7.98
CA VAL A 28 32.03 23.58 -8.07
C VAL A 28 31.21 24.06 -6.88
N ALA A 29 31.88 24.81 -6.01
CA ALA A 29 31.30 25.58 -4.93
C ALA A 29 30.88 26.95 -5.48
N ALA A 30 29.66 27.38 -5.14
CA ALA A 30 29.31 28.78 -5.05
C ALA A 30 28.28 28.92 -3.93
N GLU A 31 28.67 29.66 -2.89
CA GLU A 31 27.96 29.92 -1.65
C GLU A 31 26.79 30.88 -1.88
N VAL A 32 25.61 30.56 -1.34
CA VAL A 32 24.66 31.58 -0.82
C VAL A 32 24.00 30.98 0.42
N GLU A 33 24.23 31.65 1.55
CA GLU A 33 23.60 31.42 2.85
C GLU A 33 22.08 31.60 2.75
N ASN A 34 21.32 30.64 3.28
CA ASN A 34 20.09 30.91 4.02
C ASN A 34 19.77 29.70 4.90
N ASN A 35 19.80 29.95 6.21
CA ASN A 35 19.47 29.05 7.28
C ASN A 35 17.94 28.84 7.36
N GLU A 36 17.45 27.83 6.67
CA GLU A 36 16.25 27.10 7.07
C GLU A 36 16.63 25.61 7.08
N THR A 37 16.85 25.06 8.26
CA THR A 37 16.87 23.61 8.43
C THR A 37 15.44 23.12 8.24
N CYS A 38 15.05 22.90 6.99
CA CYS A 38 13.93 22.04 6.67
C CYS A 38 14.33 20.64 7.15
N GLU A 39 13.94 20.26 8.37
CA GLU A 39 13.83 18.85 8.70
C GLU A 39 12.88 18.26 7.66
N VAL A 40 13.44 17.53 6.69
CA VAL A 40 12.65 16.73 5.77
C VAL A 40 12.12 15.57 6.60
N VAL A 41 11.06 15.84 7.36
CA VAL A 41 10.25 14.81 8.00
C VAL A 41 9.62 14.07 6.82
N LEU A 42 10.21 12.94 6.45
CA LEU A 42 9.57 12.01 5.54
C LEU A 42 8.34 11.50 6.28
N ASP A 43 7.18 12.12 6.00
CA ASP A 43 5.91 11.69 6.55
C ASP A 43 5.69 10.24 6.13
N THR A 44 5.71 9.33 7.09
CA THR A 44 5.41 7.91 6.87
C THR A 44 4.00 7.64 7.35
N PHE A 45 3.36 6.57 6.87
CA PHE A 45 2.07 6.17 7.41
C PHE A 45 2.13 5.95 8.95
N ALA A 46 3.25 5.42 9.45
CA ALA A 46 3.48 5.28 10.88
C ALA A 46 3.49 6.62 11.63
N SER A 47 4.11 7.67 11.07
CA SER A 47 4.11 9.01 11.69
C SER A 47 2.72 9.68 11.69
N LEU A 48 1.81 9.24 10.81
CA LEU A 48 0.40 9.67 10.80
C LEU A 48 -0.45 8.96 11.86
N GLY A 49 0.13 8.04 12.65
CA GLY A 49 -0.58 7.27 13.66
C GLY A 49 -1.18 5.96 13.15
N VAL A 50 -0.74 5.47 11.99
CA VAL A 50 -1.17 4.18 11.44
C VAL A 50 -0.44 3.02 12.11
N VAL A 51 -1.16 1.98 12.50
CA VAL A 51 -0.60 0.79 13.16
C VAL A 51 0.27 -0.06 12.23
N ASP A 52 1.29 -0.72 12.77
CA ASP A 52 2.29 -1.50 12.01
C ASP A 52 1.69 -2.57 11.10
N SER A 53 0.61 -3.25 11.52
CA SER A 53 -0.08 -4.26 10.71
C SER A 53 -0.66 -3.68 9.43
N LEU A 54 -1.21 -2.47 9.51
CA LEU A 54 -1.78 -1.76 8.38
C LEU A 54 -0.68 -1.11 7.53
N CYS A 55 0.39 -0.59 8.14
CA CYS A 55 1.58 -0.13 7.41
C CYS A 55 2.19 -1.22 6.52
N LYS A 56 2.24 -2.47 6.99
CA LYS A 56 2.69 -3.62 6.18
C LYS A 56 1.75 -3.89 5.00
N ALA A 57 0.44 -3.81 5.22
CA ALA A 57 -0.54 -3.99 4.15
C ALA A 57 -0.40 -2.89 3.09
N ILE A 58 -0.29 -1.63 3.52
CA ILE A 58 -0.07 -0.45 2.68
C ILE A 58 1.21 -0.61 1.82
N ALA A 59 2.31 -1.05 2.43
CA ALA A 59 3.55 -1.34 1.72
C ALA A 59 3.38 -2.50 0.72
N GLY A 60 2.57 -3.51 1.05
CA GLY A 60 2.24 -4.63 0.18
C GLY A 60 1.48 -4.23 -1.09
N VAL A 61 0.68 -3.16 -1.04
CA VAL A 61 0.03 -2.57 -2.22
C VAL A 61 0.95 -1.60 -2.99
N GLY A 62 2.18 -1.39 -2.52
CA GLY A 62 3.17 -0.53 -3.16
C GLY A 62 3.09 0.94 -2.78
N TRP A 63 2.35 1.30 -1.72
CA TRP A 63 2.28 2.68 -1.24
C TRP A 63 3.43 2.95 -0.25
N THR A 64 4.40 3.75 -0.67
CA THR A 64 5.61 4.03 0.11
C THR A 64 5.52 5.32 0.93
N ALA A 65 4.86 6.35 0.39
CA ALA A 65 4.68 7.65 1.04
C ALA A 65 3.20 8.09 0.97
N PRO A 66 2.66 8.70 2.03
CA PRO A 66 1.31 9.23 2.05
C PRO A 66 1.18 10.45 1.12
N THR A 67 0.06 10.54 0.42
CA THR A 67 -0.25 11.71 -0.42
C THR A 67 -0.65 12.91 0.44
N GLU A 68 -0.66 14.12 -0.11
CA GLU A 68 -1.04 15.33 0.62
C GLU A 68 -2.42 15.23 1.29
N ILE A 69 -3.42 14.74 0.56
CA ILE A 69 -4.76 14.55 1.13
C ILE A 69 -4.73 13.53 2.28
N GLN A 70 -3.96 12.45 2.17
CA GLN A 70 -3.81 11.43 3.20
C GLN A 70 -3.13 11.99 4.45
N ARG A 71 -2.06 12.77 4.29
CA ARG A 71 -1.34 13.42 5.40
C ARG A 71 -2.26 14.32 6.23
N ASN A 72 -3.12 15.08 5.56
CA ASN A 72 -4.01 16.02 6.22
C ASN A 72 -5.26 15.35 6.81
N SER A 73 -5.78 14.31 6.17
CA SER A 73 -7.06 13.69 6.55
C SER A 73 -6.95 12.49 7.49
N ILE A 74 -5.92 11.65 7.36
CA ILE A 74 -5.78 10.42 8.16
C ILE A 74 -5.70 10.74 9.66
N PRO A 75 -4.83 11.67 10.13
CA PRO A 75 -4.75 11.96 11.55
C PRO A 75 -6.04 12.54 12.13
N GLU A 76 -6.80 13.27 11.31
CA GLU A 76 -8.08 13.88 11.68
C GLU A 76 -9.19 12.83 11.77
N ALA A 77 -9.27 11.94 10.78
CA ALA A 77 -10.21 10.82 10.76
C ALA A 77 -9.94 9.80 11.88
N LEU A 78 -8.67 9.55 12.21
CA LEU A 78 -8.29 8.67 13.33
C LEU A 78 -8.73 9.21 14.70
N LYS A 79 -8.90 10.53 14.84
CA LYS A 79 -9.46 11.16 16.04
C LYS A 79 -10.98 11.07 16.10
N GLY A 80 -11.63 10.46 15.10
CA GLY A 80 -13.09 10.38 14.99
C GLY A 80 -13.75 11.69 14.61
N ARG A 81 -13.03 12.62 13.96
CA ARG A 81 -13.61 13.86 13.45
C ARG A 81 -14.22 13.67 12.07
N ASP A 82 -15.25 14.45 11.77
CA ASP A 82 -15.78 14.57 10.43
C ASP A 82 -14.80 15.34 9.54
N VAL A 83 -14.52 14.80 8.35
CA VAL A 83 -13.53 15.35 7.42
C VAL A 83 -14.15 15.57 6.05
N ILE A 84 -13.96 16.77 5.51
CA ILE A 84 -14.28 17.09 4.11
C ILE A 84 -12.96 17.23 3.36
N GLY A 85 -12.68 16.30 2.45
CA GLY A 85 -11.47 16.30 1.63
C GLY A 85 -11.74 16.76 0.21
N LEU A 86 -11.14 17.88 -0.21
CA LEU A 86 -11.11 18.31 -1.61
C LEU A 86 -9.77 17.91 -2.22
N ALA A 87 -9.80 17.03 -3.22
CA ALA A 87 -8.61 16.67 -3.99
C ALA A 87 -8.99 16.12 -5.37
N GLU A 88 -8.06 16.23 -6.32
CA GLU A 88 -8.23 15.74 -7.70
C GLU A 88 -8.29 14.21 -7.79
N THR A 89 -8.83 13.66 -8.88
CA THR A 89 -8.82 12.21 -9.11
C THR A 89 -7.39 11.67 -9.14
N GLY A 90 -7.16 10.49 -8.57
CA GLY A 90 -5.81 9.90 -8.49
C GLY A 90 -4.95 10.41 -7.32
N SER A 91 -5.42 11.36 -6.51
CA SER A 91 -4.66 11.90 -5.37
C SER A 91 -4.58 10.99 -4.12
N GLY A 92 -5.07 9.75 -4.21
CA GLY A 92 -5.06 8.81 -3.08
C GLY A 92 -6.22 8.96 -2.08
N LYS A 93 -7.32 9.64 -2.47
CA LYS A 93 -8.53 9.80 -1.63
C LYS A 93 -9.07 8.48 -1.06
N THR A 94 -9.02 7.39 -1.83
CA THR A 94 -9.51 6.09 -1.34
C THR A 94 -8.75 5.62 -0.10
N GLY A 95 -7.42 5.72 -0.12
CA GLY A 95 -6.59 5.42 1.06
C GLY A 95 -6.86 6.35 2.23
N ALA A 96 -7.16 7.63 1.96
CA ALA A 96 -7.41 8.64 2.98
C ALA A 96 -8.56 8.29 3.94
N PHE A 97 -9.63 7.67 3.44
CA PHE A 97 -10.73 7.19 4.30
C PHE A 97 -10.65 5.68 4.60
N ALA A 98 -10.10 4.85 3.71
CA ALA A 98 -10.02 3.41 3.96
C ALA A 98 -9.09 3.08 5.13
N ILE A 99 -7.93 3.73 5.21
CA ILE A 99 -6.94 3.50 6.29
C ILE A 99 -7.54 3.72 7.69
N PRO A 100 -8.16 4.89 8.00
CA PRO A 100 -8.73 5.10 9.33
C PRO A 100 -9.90 4.16 9.63
N ILE A 101 -10.72 3.80 8.65
CA ILE A 101 -11.81 2.81 8.82
C ILE A 101 -11.23 1.44 9.22
N LEU A 102 -10.20 0.97 8.51
CA LEU A 102 -9.57 -0.32 8.80
C LEU A 102 -8.86 -0.34 10.15
N GLN A 103 -8.22 0.77 10.52
CA GLN A 103 -7.60 0.90 11.84
C GLN A 103 -8.63 0.86 12.97
N ALA A 104 -9.76 1.54 12.81
CA ALA A 104 -10.85 1.49 13.79
C ALA A 104 -11.42 0.06 13.91
N LEU A 105 -11.60 -0.63 12.78
CA LEU A 105 -12.04 -2.03 12.75
C LEU A 105 -11.04 -2.97 13.44
N LEU A 106 -9.74 -2.75 13.25
CA LEU A 106 -8.68 -3.50 13.91
C LEU A 106 -8.72 -3.34 15.44
N SER A 107 -9.00 -2.13 15.91
CA SER A 107 -9.09 -1.86 17.34
C SER A 107 -10.37 -2.39 17.96
N ALA A 108 -11.49 -2.34 17.24
CA ALA A 108 -12.79 -2.81 17.69
C ALA A 108 -13.53 -3.55 16.56
N PRO A 109 -13.26 -4.87 16.39
CA PRO A 109 -13.87 -5.65 15.33
C PRO A 109 -15.41 -5.68 15.45
N GLN A 110 -16.08 -5.11 14.46
CA GLN A 110 -17.54 -5.02 14.44
C GLN A 110 -18.07 -5.32 13.03
N ARG A 111 -19.16 -6.10 12.96
CA ARG A 111 -19.88 -6.35 11.71
C ARG A 111 -20.72 -5.14 11.33
N LEU A 112 -20.87 -4.88 10.03
CA LEU A 112 -21.61 -3.72 9.51
C LEU A 112 -21.08 -2.41 10.10
N PHE A 113 -19.77 -2.20 9.99
CA PHE A 113 -19.07 -1.09 10.62
C PHE A 113 -19.05 0.18 9.75
N ALA A 114 -18.81 0.04 8.45
CA ALA A 114 -18.72 1.18 7.54
C ALA A 114 -19.52 0.95 6.25
N VAL A 115 -19.99 2.06 5.68
CA VAL A 115 -20.65 2.11 4.37
C VAL A 115 -19.95 3.16 3.52
N VAL A 116 -19.56 2.80 2.29
CA VAL A 116 -18.95 3.70 1.33
C VAL A 116 -19.85 3.85 0.12
N LEU A 117 -20.26 5.08 -0.18
CA LEU A 117 -21.15 5.37 -1.30
C LEU A 117 -20.32 5.88 -2.48
N ALA A 118 -20.52 5.25 -3.65
CA ALA A 118 -19.91 5.66 -4.90
C ALA A 118 -20.98 5.99 -5.96
N PRO A 119 -20.73 6.99 -6.83
CA PRO A 119 -21.70 7.41 -7.85
C PRO A 119 -21.85 6.42 -9.02
N THR A 120 -20.87 5.55 -9.25
CA THR A 120 -20.87 4.59 -10.36
C THR A 120 -20.47 3.20 -9.88
N ARG A 121 -20.86 2.18 -10.65
CA ARG A 121 -20.58 0.77 -10.34
C ARG A 121 -19.08 0.50 -10.39
N GLU A 122 -18.42 1.03 -11.39
CA GLU A 122 -17.00 0.85 -11.66
C GLU A 122 -16.17 1.44 -10.50
N LEU A 123 -16.55 2.62 -10.01
CA LEU A 123 -15.87 3.24 -8.89
C LEU A 123 -16.12 2.48 -7.58
N ALA A 124 -17.33 1.93 -7.37
CA ALA A 124 -17.62 1.10 -6.21
C ALA A 124 -16.74 -0.17 -6.19
N PHE A 125 -16.56 -0.83 -7.33
CA PHE A 125 -15.64 -1.97 -7.44
C PHE A 125 -14.19 -1.57 -7.16
N GLN A 126 -13.69 -0.48 -7.75
CA GLN A 126 -12.33 0.01 -7.50
C GLN A 126 -12.09 0.31 -6.00
N ILE A 127 -13.07 0.90 -5.33
CA ILE A 127 -12.98 1.16 -3.89
C ILE A 127 -12.95 -0.16 -3.12
N ASN A 128 -13.83 -1.11 -3.43
CA ASN A 128 -13.87 -2.42 -2.76
C ASN A 128 -12.56 -3.19 -2.93
N GLU A 129 -11.95 -3.18 -4.11
CA GLU A 129 -10.63 -3.80 -4.34
C GLU A 129 -9.55 -3.23 -3.42
N VAL A 130 -9.56 -1.90 -3.18
CA VAL A 130 -8.64 -1.26 -2.24
C VAL A 130 -8.90 -1.73 -0.80
N PHE A 131 -10.16 -1.86 -0.39
CA PHE A 131 -10.50 -2.40 0.93
C PHE A 131 -10.04 -3.86 1.08
N GLU A 132 -10.27 -4.70 0.07
CA GLU A 132 -9.82 -6.10 0.08
C GLU A 132 -8.29 -6.20 0.15
N ALA A 133 -7.57 -5.40 -0.64
CA ALA A 133 -6.11 -5.39 -0.66
C ALA A 133 -5.51 -4.95 0.68
N LEU A 134 -6.01 -3.86 1.27
CA LEU A 134 -5.53 -3.36 2.57
C LEU A 134 -6.00 -4.24 3.73
N GLY A 135 -7.20 -4.81 3.60
CA GLY A 135 -7.87 -5.61 4.62
C GLY A 135 -7.45 -7.09 4.65
N ALA A 136 -6.69 -7.55 3.65
CA ALA A 136 -6.24 -8.94 3.53
C ALA A 136 -5.47 -9.42 4.77
N SER A 137 -4.69 -8.54 5.40
CA SER A 137 -3.91 -8.87 6.60
C SER A 137 -4.76 -9.01 7.88
N ILE A 138 -6.02 -8.55 7.86
CA ILE A 138 -6.88 -8.46 9.04
C ILE A 138 -8.17 -9.29 8.89
N ALA A 139 -8.22 -10.16 7.89
CA ALA A 139 -9.41 -10.95 7.54
C ALA A 139 -10.66 -10.07 7.35
N LEU A 140 -10.49 -8.93 6.69
CA LEU A 140 -11.60 -8.06 6.32
C LEU A 140 -12.59 -8.83 5.44
N ASN A 141 -13.87 -8.51 5.61
CA ASN A 141 -14.94 -9.00 4.76
C ASN A 141 -15.67 -7.74 4.28
N SER A 142 -15.48 -7.38 3.02
CA SER A 142 -16.19 -6.29 2.36
C SER A 142 -17.11 -6.85 1.28
N VAL A 143 -18.19 -6.13 0.97
CA VAL A 143 -19.07 -6.46 -0.15
C VAL A 143 -19.35 -5.19 -0.93
N CYS A 144 -19.36 -5.28 -2.26
CA CYS A 144 -19.80 -4.19 -3.11
C CYS A 144 -21.23 -4.48 -3.61
N ILE A 145 -22.16 -3.55 -3.34
CA ILE A 145 -23.56 -3.66 -3.75
C ILE A 145 -23.84 -2.69 -4.89
N VAL A 146 -24.25 -3.21 -6.05
CA VAL A 146 -24.47 -2.43 -7.26
C VAL A 146 -25.70 -2.89 -8.04
N GLY A 147 -26.32 -1.94 -8.77
CA GLY A 147 -27.42 -2.24 -9.67
C GLY A 147 -26.99 -3.08 -10.88
N GLY A 148 -27.92 -3.83 -11.47
CA GLY A 148 -27.67 -4.63 -12.68
C GLY A 148 -26.92 -5.95 -12.44
N ILE A 149 -26.74 -6.35 -11.17
CA ILE A 149 -26.28 -7.68 -10.75
C ILE A 149 -27.41 -8.36 -9.99
N ASP A 150 -27.45 -9.69 -10.01
CA ASP A 150 -28.46 -10.48 -9.30
C ASP A 150 -28.58 -10.07 -7.83
N MET A 151 -29.80 -9.67 -7.44
CA MET A 151 -30.10 -9.18 -6.10
C MET A 151 -30.06 -10.28 -5.05
N VAL A 152 -30.35 -11.53 -5.43
CA VAL A 152 -30.34 -12.66 -4.49
C VAL A 152 -28.90 -12.95 -4.04
N THR A 153 -27.96 -12.97 -4.97
CA THR A 153 -26.52 -13.14 -4.68
C THR A 153 -26.00 -12.03 -3.77
N GLN A 154 -26.36 -10.77 -4.07
CA GLN A 154 -25.99 -9.63 -3.25
C GLN A 154 -26.61 -9.69 -1.84
N ALA A 155 -27.88 -10.09 -1.74
CA ALA A 155 -28.56 -10.28 -0.45
C ALA A 155 -27.90 -11.39 0.39
N ILE A 156 -27.49 -12.49 -0.23
CA ILE A 156 -26.75 -13.58 0.45
C ILE A 156 -25.39 -13.07 0.94
N ALA A 157 -24.67 -12.30 0.13
CA ALA A 157 -23.40 -11.72 0.53
C ALA A 157 -23.58 -10.75 1.72
N LEU A 158 -24.60 -9.89 1.67
CA LEU A 158 -24.94 -8.97 2.77
C LEU A 158 -25.39 -9.71 4.04
N ALA A 159 -26.10 -10.84 3.91
CA ALA A 159 -26.54 -11.66 5.04
C ALA A 159 -25.38 -12.27 5.84
N LYS A 160 -24.17 -12.37 5.24
CA LYS A 160 -22.94 -12.75 5.96
C LYS A 160 -22.44 -11.65 6.91
N LYS A 161 -23.09 -10.48 6.93
CA LYS A 161 -22.77 -9.34 7.78
C LYS A 161 -21.31 -8.89 7.61
N PRO A 162 -20.94 -8.43 6.40
CA PRO A 162 -19.59 -7.94 6.14
C PRO A 162 -19.27 -6.75 7.04
N HIS A 163 -17.98 -6.46 7.20
CA HIS A 163 -17.48 -5.34 7.97
C HIS A 163 -17.69 -4.01 7.24
N VAL A 164 -17.51 -4.01 5.92
CA VAL A 164 -17.63 -2.82 5.06
C VAL A 164 -18.59 -3.13 3.90
N ILE A 165 -19.44 -2.16 3.55
CA ILE A 165 -20.39 -2.21 2.43
C ILE A 165 -20.11 -1.06 1.47
#